data_AF-Q29EJ9-F1
#
_entry.id   AF-Q29EJ9-F1
#
_cell.length_a   1.000
_cell.length_b   1.000
_cell.length_c   1.000
_cell.angle_alpha   90.00
_cell.angle_beta   90.00
_cell.angle_gamma   90.00
#
_symmetry.space_group_name_H-M   'P 1'
#
loop_
_entity.id
_entity.type
_entity.pdbx_description
1 polymer ?
#
loop_
_entity_poly.entity_id
_entity_poly.type
_entity_poly.pdbx_seq_one_letter_code
_entity_poly.pdbx_strand_id
1 'polypeptide(L)'
;MAQKVIKYIGRTTDFKGNTLWELVSNLPNWGVGRMVIRNMFQRYPEPCYMRILKVQAVDEQTDQIRKVRVTVEKTWRGVTQPKPVEIYSTSYKADYELVPQAEEAKFLSNQKKVAPVVLPTKIDLPPLLREYVKEETGEANPFMKVHFKKTPNKLARMAEAGEEPTLKVSMDLGQPKSVSSKLYEGLL
;
A
#
# COMPACT_ATOMS: atom_id res chain seq x y z
N MET A 1 -17.35 -7.31 40.12
CA MET A 1 -16.75 -5.98 39.88
C MET A 1 -16.71 -5.75 38.37
N ALA A 2 -17.66 -5.00 37.82
CA ALA A 2 -17.67 -4.72 36.38
C ALA A 2 -16.45 -3.86 36.02
N GLN A 3 -15.54 -4.39 35.21
CA GLN A 3 -14.39 -3.64 34.70
C GLN A 3 -14.90 -2.41 33.95
N LYS A 4 -14.49 -1.23 34.41
CA LYS A 4 -14.82 0.06 33.77
C LYS A 4 -14.23 0.04 32.35
N VAL A 5 -15.09 -0.08 31.35
CA VAL A 5 -14.69 -0.12 29.94
C VAL A 5 -14.10 1.23 29.56
N ILE A 6 -12.79 1.29 29.34
CA ILE A 6 -12.10 2.50 28.87
C ILE A 6 -12.52 2.74 27.43
N LYS A 7 -13.25 3.82 27.18
CA LYS A 7 -13.65 4.24 25.83
C LYS A 7 -12.68 5.30 25.34
N TYR A 8 -11.83 4.93 24.38
CA TYR A 8 -10.95 5.87 23.70
C TYR A 8 -11.77 6.75 22.74
N ILE A 9 -11.55 8.07 22.80
CA ILE A 9 -12.22 9.06 21.96
C ILE A 9 -11.15 9.72 21.08
N GLY A 10 -11.35 9.72 19.76
CA GLY A 10 -10.44 10.34 18.80
C GLY A 10 -10.13 9.44 17.60
N ARG A 11 -9.31 9.95 16.67
CA ARG A 11 -8.77 9.13 15.57
C ARG A 11 -7.68 8.22 16.11
N THR A 12 -7.80 6.92 15.84
CA THR A 12 -6.73 5.96 16.13
C THR A 12 -5.60 6.09 15.10
N THR A 13 -4.36 5.89 15.54
CA THR A 13 -3.19 5.89 14.66
C THR A 13 -2.30 4.70 15.01
N ASP A 14 -1.89 3.96 13.98
CA ASP A 14 -0.96 2.82 14.14
C ASP A 14 0.51 3.25 13.99
N PHE A 15 0.78 4.56 13.95
CA PHE A 15 2.13 5.09 13.83
C PHE A 15 2.86 4.95 15.17
N LYS A 16 3.98 4.23 15.11
CA LYS A 16 4.86 3.99 16.24
C LYS A 16 6.29 4.10 15.75
N GLY A 17 7.14 4.81 16.48
CA GLY A 17 8.56 4.93 16.18
C GLY A 17 9.00 6.38 16.02
N ASN A 18 10.11 6.58 15.32
CA ASN A 18 10.74 7.87 15.15
C ASN A 18 10.56 8.38 13.72
N THR A 19 10.87 9.65 13.50
CA THR A 19 10.93 10.21 12.15
C THR A 19 12.20 9.74 11.44
N LEU A 20 12.21 9.78 10.10
CA LEU A 20 13.43 9.42 9.36
C LEU A 20 14.59 10.36 9.69
N TRP A 21 14.33 11.64 9.94
CA TRP A 21 15.38 12.60 10.29
C TRP A 21 16.09 12.24 11.59
N GLU A 22 15.34 11.93 12.64
CA GLU A 22 15.91 11.55 13.94
C GLU A 22 16.72 10.25 13.86
N LEU A 23 16.29 9.29 13.05
CA LEU A 23 17.05 8.05 12.85
C LEU A 23 18.34 8.30 12.10
N VAL A 24 18.26 9.02 10.98
CA VAL A 24 19.36 9.20 10.04
C VAL A 24 20.42 10.15 10.59
N SER A 25 20.03 11.18 11.34
CA SER A 25 20.97 12.14 11.96
C SER A 25 21.82 11.55 13.08
N ASN A 26 21.31 10.55 13.79
CA ASN A 26 22.02 9.89 14.89
C ASN A 26 22.97 8.77 14.44
N LEU A 27 22.96 8.39 13.16
CA LEU A 27 23.74 7.27 12.64
C LEU A 27 25.04 7.74 11.95
N PRO A 28 26.14 7.00 12.09
CA PRO A 28 27.36 7.27 11.32
C PRO A 28 27.07 7.11 9.83
N ASN A 29 27.66 7.98 9.01
CA ASN A 29 27.42 8.04 7.56
C ASN A 29 25.93 8.10 7.20
N TRP A 30 25.11 8.78 8.01
CA TRP A 30 23.68 8.93 7.79
C TRP A 30 22.91 7.59 7.69
N GLY A 31 23.47 6.52 8.26
CA GLY A 31 22.86 5.19 8.21
C GLY A 31 22.82 4.55 6.82
N VAL A 32 23.65 4.99 5.88
CA VAL A 32 23.77 4.35 4.55
C VAL A 32 24.10 2.87 4.70
N GLY A 33 23.37 2.01 3.99
CA GLY A 33 23.46 0.56 4.05
C GLY A 33 22.61 -0.10 5.13
N ARG A 34 22.06 0.66 6.09
CA ARG A 34 21.19 0.12 7.14
C ARG A 34 19.76 -0.10 6.66
N MET A 35 19.07 -1.04 7.32
CA MET A 35 17.68 -1.35 7.05
C MET A 35 16.73 -0.64 8.01
N VAL A 36 15.69 -0.03 7.45
CA VAL A 36 14.62 0.66 8.16
C VAL A 36 13.30 0.00 7.80
N ILE A 37 12.42 -0.12 8.78
CA ILE A 37 11.05 -0.62 8.62
C ILE A 37 10.05 0.44 9.01
N ARG A 38 8.81 0.27 8.57
CA ARG A 38 7.68 1.07 9.04
C ARG A 38 6.74 0.22 9.87
N ASN A 39 6.39 0.67 11.06
CA ASN A 39 5.56 -0.11 11.99
C ASN A 39 4.17 -0.37 11.43
N MET A 40 3.56 0.60 10.74
CA MET A 40 2.31 0.39 10.01
C MET A 40 2.37 -0.76 8.99
N PHE A 41 3.55 -1.10 8.46
CA PHE A 41 3.70 -2.17 7.47
C PHE A 41 3.88 -3.55 8.09
N GLN A 42 4.11 -3.64 9.40
CA GLN A 42 4.17 -4.93 10.12
C GLN A 42 2.80 -5.63 10.22
N ARG A 43 1.71 -4.96 9.84
CA ARG A 43 0.39 -5.60 9.71
C ARG A 43 0.35 -6.69 8.63
N TYR A 44 1.33 -6.71 7.73
CA TYR A 44 1.44 -7.69 6.66
C TYR A 44 2.38 -8.82 7.08
N PRO A 45 2.05 -10.10 6.83
CA PRO A 45 2.92 -11.22 7.16
C PRO A 45 4.15 -11.32 6.24
N GLU A 46 4.12 -10.62 5.11
CA GLU A 46 5.22 -10.57 4.14
C GLU A 46 6.23 -9.48 4.51
N PRO A 47 7.54 -9.68 4.26
CA PRO A 47 8.55 -8.76 4.72
C PRO A 47 8.45 -7.42 3.97
N CYS A 48 8.43 -6.33 4.75
CA CYS A 48 8.40 -4.97 4.26
C CYS A 48 9.53 -4.18 4.90
N TYR A 49 10.56 -3.84 4.12
CA TYR A 49 11.73 -3.12 4.61
C TYR A 49 12.30 -2.19 3.54
N MET A 50 13.15 -1.27 3.97
CA MET A 50 13.78 -0.25 3.15
C MET A 50 15.26 -0.18 3.50
N ARG A 51 16.14 -0.38 2.52
CA ARG A 51 17.59 -0.22 2.72
C ARG A 51 18.02 1.17 2.27
N ILE A 52 18.70 1.91 3.14
CA ILE A 52 19.14 3.29 2.85
C ILE A 52 20.31 3.24 1.86
N LEU A 53 20.19 3.93 0.72
CA LEU A 53 21.28 4.08 -0.25
C LEU A 53 21.92 5.46 -0.16
N LYS A 54 21.10 6.51 -0.11
CA LYS A 54 21.58 7.89 -0.12
C LYS A 54 20.64 8.75 0.73
N VAL A 55 21.23 9.68 1.47
CA VAL A 55 20.52 10.67 2.25
C VAL A 55 20.88 12.05 1.72
N GLN A 56 19.88 12.91 1.57
CA GLN A 56 20.02 14.32 1.25
C GLN A 56 19.22 15.10 2.30
N ALA A 57 19.94 15.87 3.11
CA ALA A 57 19.31 16.85 3.98
C ALA A 57 18.63 17.93 3.13
N VAL A 58 17.48 18.39 3.59
CA VAL A 58 16.76 19.52 2.98
C VAL A 58 16.82 20.65 3.98
N ASP A 59 16.98 21.88 3.48
CA ASP A 59 17.05 23.07 4.31
C ASP A 59 15.79 23.21 5.17
N GLU A 60 16.01 23.63 6.41
CA GLU A 60 14.95 23.83 7.38
C GLU A 60 14.12 25.05 6.99
N GLN A 61 12.82 24.82 6.75
CA GLN A 61 11.87 25.89 6.50
C GLN A 61 11.10 26.14 7.80
N THR A 62 11.17 27.37 8.32
CA THR A 62 10.67 27.75 9.65
C THR A 62 9.19 27.41 9.88
N ASP A 63 8.38 27.36 8.81
CA ASP A 63 6.94 27.06 8.87
C ASP A 63 6.59 25.61 8.48
N GLN A 64 7.56 24.75 8.20
CA GLN A 64 7.30 23.37 7.76
C GLN A 64 7.90 22.32 8.68
N ILE A 65 7.17 21.22 8.83
CA ILE A 65 7.68 20.03 9.51
C ILE A 65 8.95 19.57 8.78
N ARG A 66 10.04 19.38 9.52
CA ARG A 66 11.34 18.96 9.01
C ARG A 66 11.23 17.67 8.20
N LYS A 67 11.72 17.71 6.96
CA LYS A 67 11.72 16.58 6.02
C LYS A 67 13.14 16.28 5.55
N VAL A 68 13.31 15.08 5.03
CA VAL A 68 14.59 14.58 4.53
C VAL A 68 14.30 13.81 3.27
N ARG A 69 15.18 13.93 2.27
CA ARG A 69 15.12 13.09 1.07
C ARG A 69 16.02 11.88 1.29
N VAL A 70 15.42 10.70 1.34
CA VAL A 70 16.15 9.45 1.49
C VAL A 70 15.87 8.57 0.27
N THR A 71 16.91 8.24 -0.49
CA THR A 71 16.83 7.24 -1.55
C THR A 71 17.04 5.86 -0.94
N VAL A 72 16.06 4.97 -1.13
CA VAL A 72 16.07 3.61 -0.56
C VAL A 72 15.84 2.55 -1.62
N GLU A 73 16.37 1.35 -1.39
CA GLU A 73 15.85 0.15 -2.01
C GLU A 73 14.65 -0.33 -1.19
N LYS A 74 13.49 -0.38 -1.84
CA LYS A 74 12.24 -0.72 -1.17
C LYS A 74 11.83 -2.14 -1.49
N THR A 75 11.67 -2.95 -0.45
CA THR A 75 11.01 -4.25 -0.53
C THR A 75 9.60 -4.12 0.04
N TRP A 76 8.59 -4.33 -0.80
CA TRP A 76 7.18 -4.21 -0.44
C TRP A 76 6.50 -5.57 -0.56
N ARG A 77 6.03 -6.10 0.59
CA ARG A 77 5.38 -7.41 0.72
C ARG A 77 6.14 -8.53 -0.01
N GLY A 78 7.45 -8.61 0.24
CA GLY A 78 8.36 -9.60 -0.36
C GLY A 78 8.86 -9.29 -1.78
N VAL A 79 8.39 -8.22 -2.41
CA VAL A 79 8.83 -7.83 -3.76
C VAL A 79 9.73 -6.60 -3.69
N THR A 80 11.00 -6.79 -4.04
CA THR A 80 11.98 -5.70 -4.17
C THR A 80 11.74 -4.92 -5.46
N GLN A 81 11.67 -3.60 -5.35
CA GLN A 81 11.49 -2.74 -6.51
C GLN A 81 12.79 -2.64 -7.31
N PRO A 82 12.75 -2.72 -8.65
CA PRO A 82 13.94 -2.72 -9.48
C PRO A 82 14.65 -1.37 -9.51
N LYS A 83 13.93 -0.28 -9.22
CA LYS A 83 14.46 1.08 -9.17
C LYS A 83 14.45 1.57 -7.72
N PRO A 84 15.53 2.22 -7.26
CA PRO A 84 15.52 2.93 -5.98
C PRO A 84 14.37 3.94 -5.91
N VAL A 85 13.79 4.08 -4.72
CA VAL A 85 12.65 4.97 -4.46
C VAL A 85 13.11 6.10 -3.55
N GLU A 86 12.74 7.32 -3.88
CA GLU A 86 12.93 8.46 -2.99
C GLU A 86 11.76 8.59 -2.00
N ILE A 87 12.10 8.74 -0.72
CA ILE A 87 11.19 9.06 0.36
C ILE A 87 11.40 10.52 0.74
N TYR A 88 10.38 11.35 0.50
CA TYR A 88 10.34 12.75 0.91
C TYR A 88 9.02 13.09 1.60
N SER A 89 7.90 12.86 0.92
CA SER A 89 6.56 13.22 1.42
C SER A 89 6.16 12.51 2.71
N THR A 90 6.80 11.39 3.05
CA THR A 90 6.48 10.59 4.23
C THR A 90 7.61 10.55 5.26
N SER A 91 8.69 11.32 5.08
CA SER A 91 9.84 11.30 5.99
C SER A 91 9.52 11.84 7.39
N TYR A 92 8.54 12.75 7.47
CA TYR A 92 8.12 13.39 8.72
C TYR A 92 7.26 12.51 9.63
N LYS A 93 6.76 11.37 9.11
CA LYS A 93 5.88 10.50 9.88
C LYS A 93 6.71 9.72 10.90
N ALA A 94 6.32 9.78 12.16
CA ALA A 94 6.93 9.02 13.26
C ALA A 94 6.47 7.55 13.24
N ASP A 95 6.88 6.83 12.19
CA ASP A 95 6.47 5.45 11.90
C ASP A 95 7.67 4.57 11.56
N TYR A 96 8.89 5.12 11.60
CA TYR A 96 10.10 4.42 11.20
C TYR A 96 10.83 3.84 12.40
N GLU A 97 11.42 2.68 12.19
CA GLU A 97 12.24 1.98 13.17
C GLU A 97 13.47 1.40 12.48
N LEU A 98 14.64 1.57 13.12
CA LEU A 98 15.90 1.03 12.63
C LEU A 98 15.98 -0.44 13.02
N VAL A 99 16.28 -1.31 12.06
CA VAL A 99 16.46 -2.74 12.35
C VAL A 99 17.88 -2.97 12.90
N PRO A 100 18.02 -3.70 14.02
CA PRO A 100 19.32 -4.15 14.51
C PRO A 100 19.97 -5.11 13.50
N GLN A 101 21.30 -5.02 13.32
CA GLN A 101 22.03 -5.84 12.33
C GLN A 101 21.80 -7.35 12.50
N ALA A 102 21.72 -7.84 13.74
CA ALA A 102 21.45 -9.24 14.04
C ALA A 102 20.06 -9.71 13.54
N GLU A 103 19.11 -8.78 13.46
CA GLU A 103 17.73 -9.08 13.03
C GLU A 103 17.51 -8.87 11.55
N GLU A 104 18.42 -8.16 10.85
CA GLU A 104 18.32 -7.93 9.41
C GLU A 104 18.20 -9.26 8.65
N ALA A 105 18.94 -10.29 9.08
CA ALA A 105 18.89 -11.64 8.51
C ALA A 105 17.48 -12.24 8.47
N LYS A 106 16.62 -11.95 9.47
CA LYS A 106 15.24 -12.48 9.53
C LYS A 106 14.36 -11.94 8.40
N PHE A 107 14.57 -10.67 8.02
CA PHE A 107 13.82 -10.04 6.94
C PHE A 107 14.33 -10.49 5.57
N LEU A 108 15.63 -10.74 5.45
CA LEU A 108 16.23 -11.28 4.23
C LEU A 108 15.86 -12.75 4.00
N SER A 109 15.73 -13.55 5.06
CA SER A 109 15.36 -14.97 4.96
C SER A 109 13.90 -15.20 4.61
N ASN A 110 13.03 -14.21 4.85
CA ASN A 110 11.60 -14.37 4.61
C ASN A 110 11.28 -14.32 3.10
N GLN A 111 11.02 -15.48 2.51
CA GLN A 111 10.70 -15.61 1.09
C GLN A 111 9.19 -15.50 0.77
N LYS A 112 8.35 -15.14 1.75
CA LYS A 112 6.91 -14.97 1.52
C LYS A 112 6.68 -13.80 0.57
N LYS A 113 6.34 -14.11 -0.67
CA LYS A 113 6.00 -13.14 -1.71
C LYS A 113 4.50 -13.15 -1.93
N VAL A 114 3.91 -11.96 -2.04
CA VAL A 114 2.52 -11.82 -2.46
C VAL A 114 2.42 -12.19 -3.93
N ALA A 115 1.53 -13.12 -4.24
CA ALA A 115 1.17 -13.41 -5.62
C ALA A 115 0.57 -12.15 -6.26
N PRO A 116 1.02 -11.75 -7.46
CA PRO A 116 0.50 -10.57 -8.11
C PRO A 116 -0.99 -10.77 -8.43
N VAL A 117 -1.80 -9.76 -8.13
CA VAL A 117 -3.25 -9.80 -8.42
C VAL A 117 -3.45 -9.60 -9.92
N VAL A 118 -4.12 -10.56 -10.56
CA VAL A 118 -4.46 -10.46 -11.99
C VAL A 118 -5.76 -9.67 -12.13
N LEU A 119 -5.68 -8.53 -12.83
CA LEU A 119 -6.79 -7.62 -13.06
C LEU A 119 -7.42 -7.84 -14.44
N PRO A 120 -8.75 -7.70 -14.57
CA PRO A 120 -9.47 -7.92 -15.81
C PRO A 120 -9.16 -6.82 -16.84
N THR A 121 -8.92 -7.19 -18.10
CA THR A 121 -8.71 -6.23 -19.20
C THR A 121 -10.01 -5.55 -19.65
N LYS A 122 -11.14 -6.23 -19.43
CA LYS A 122 -12.49 -5.79 -19.79
C LYS A 122 -13.40 -5.91 -18.58
N ILE A 123 -14.27 -4.93 -18.38
CA ILE A 123 -15.35 -4.98 -17.38
C ILE A 123 -16.68 -4.67 -18.03
N ASP A 124 -17.76 -5.08 -17.37
CA ASP A 124 -19.11 -4.75 -17.81
C ASP A 124 -19.35 -3.24 -17.72
N LEU A 125 -20.17 -2.72 -18.63
CA LEU A 125 -20.64 -1.35 -18.54
C LEU A 125 -21.67 -1.22 -17.41
N PRO A 126 -21.71 -0.08 -16.69
CA PRO A 126 -22.78 0.23 -15.75
C PRO A 126 -24.16 0.11 -16.41
N PRO A 127 -25.23 -0.28 -15.69
CA PRO A 127 -26.53 -0.62 -16.27
C PRO A 127 -27.09 0.43 -17.24
N LEU A 128 -27.05 1.70 -16.86
CA LEU A 128 -27.53 2.82 -17.69
C LEU A 128 -26.70 2.98 -18.97
N LEU A 129 -25.36 2.95 -18.87
CA LEU A 129 -24.48 3.07 -20.03
C LEU A 129 -24.59 1.84 -20.93
N ARG A 130 -24.88 0.68 -20.36
CA ARG A 130 -25.09 -0.56 -21.10
C ARG A 130 -26.32 -0.44 -22.01
N GLU A 131 -27.43 0.13 -21.53
CA GLU A 131 -28.63 0.37 -22.34
C GLU A 131 -28.40 1.44 -23.40
N TYR A 132 -27.78 2.56 -23.03
CA TYR A 132 -27.45 3.62 -23.98
C TYR A 132 -26.60 3.13 -25.16
N VAL A 133 -25.54 2.35 -24.89
CA VAL A 133 -24.66 1.80 -25.93
C VAL A 133 -25.38 0.72 -26.75
N LYS A 134 -26.29 -0.05 -26.15
CA LYS A 134 -27.14 -1.02 -26.88
C LYS A 134 -28.02 -0.31 -27.90
N GLU A 135 -28.63 0.81 -27.53
CA GLU A 135 -29.49 1.60 -28.41
C GLU A 135 -28.69 2.25 -29.56
N GLU A 136 -27.51 2.81 -29.28
CA GLU A 136 -26.69 3.47 -30.31
C GLU A 136 -25.97 2.50 -31.26
N THR A 137 -25.50 1.36 -30.75
CA THR A 137 -24.57 0.47 -31.48
C THR A 137 -25.23 -0.83 -31.93
N GLY A 138 -26.38 -1.21 -31.35
CA GLY A 138 -27.05 -2.48 -31.60
C GLY A 138 -26.35 -3.72 -31.01
N GLU A 139 -25.21 -3.54 -30.33
CA GLU A 139 -24.49 -4.64 -29.68
C GLU A 139 -25.11 -5.01 -28.33
N ALA A 140 -25.49 -6.28 -28.16
CA ALA A 140 -26.27 -6.73 -27.02
C ALA A 140 -25.49 -6.82 -25.69
N ASN A 141 -24.15 -6.79 -25.68
CA ASN A 141 -23.33 -6.82 -24.45
C ASN A 141 -21.97 -6.12 -24.68
N PRO A 142 -21.95 -4.77 -24.65
CA PRO A 142 -20.72 -4.02 -24.81
C PRO A 142 -19.87 -4.08 -23.54
N PHE A 143 -18.55 -4.24 -23.71
CA PHE A 143 -17.56 -4.26 -22.62
C PHE A 143 -16.70 -3.00 -22.62
N MET A 144 -16.37 -2.50 -21.42
CA MET A 144 -15.46 -1.37 -21.26
C MET A 144 -14.01 -1.84 -21.08
N LYS A 145 -13.08 -1.28 -21.87
CA LYS A 145 -11.65 -1.49 -21.68
C LYS A 145 -11.16 -0.74 -20.44
N VAL A 146 -10.50 -1.46 -19.53
CA VAL A 146 -10.04 -0.86 -18.28
C VAL A 146 -8.58 -0.48 -18.36
N HIS A 147 -8.28 0.75 -17.95
CA HIS A 147 -6.93 1.25 -17.77
C HIS A 147 -6.62 1.39 -16.29
N PHE A 148 -5.82 0.46 -15.75
CA PHE A 148 -5.35 0.57 -14.38
C PHE A 148 -4.09 1.43 -14.30
N LYS A 149 -4.10 2.41 -13.40
CA LYS A 149 -2.89 3.16 -13.04
C LYS A 149 -1.88 2.22 -12.39
N LYS A 150 -0.80 1.90 -13.11
CA LYS A 150 0.36 1.17 -12.61
C LYS A 150 1.09 2.06 -11.60
N THR A 151 1.22 1.60 -10.37
CA THR A 151 2.07 2.26 -9.36
C THR A 151 3.09 1.26 -8.83
N PRO A 152 4.29 1.70 -8.40
CA PRO A 152 5.36 0.80 -7.96
C PRO A 152 4.97 -0.13 -6.80
N ASN A 153 3.99 0.28 -5.98
CA ASN A 153 3.51 -0.50 -4.84
C ASN A 153 2.30 -1.39 -5.18
N LYS A 154 1.70 -1.24 -6.37
CA LYS A 154 0.61 -2.11 -6.82
C LYS A 154 1.23 -3.35 -7.47
N LEU A 155 1.25 -4.45 -6.71
CA LEU A 155 1.60 -5.79 -7.19
C LEU A 155 0.45 -6.37 -8.02
N ALA A 156 -0.08 -5.61 -8.96
CA ALA A 156 -1.17 -6.03 -9.81
C ALA A 156 -0.71 -6.06 -11.27
N ARG A 157 -0.98 -7.18 -11.96
CA ARG A 157 -0.75 -7.34 -13.40
C ARG A 157 -2.08 -7.32 -14.13
N MET A 158 -2.09 -6.96 -15.41
CA MET A 158 -3.25 -7.20 -16.26
C MET A 158 -3.25 -8.68 -16.67
N ALA A 159 -4.44 -9.26 -16.84
CA ALA A 159 -4.59 -10.60 -17.40
C ALA A 159 -4.03 -10.66 -18.82
N GLU A 160 -3.20 -11.67 -19.10
CA GLU A 160 -2.80 -12.02 -20.47
C GLU A 160 -3.94 -12.76 -21.19
N ALA A 161 -3.83 -12.91 -22.52
CA ALA A 161 -4.89 -13.53 -23.33
C ALA A 161 -5.08 -15.01 -22.96
N GLY A 162 -6.06 -15.28 -22.09
CA GLY A 162 -6.40 -16.61 -21.60
C GLY A 162 -6.38 -16.79 -20.08
N GLU A 163 -5.91 -15.81 -19.30
CA GLU A 163 -5.94 -15.88 -17.83
C GLU A 163 -7.28 -15.37 -17.26
N GLU A 164 -7.91 -16.15 -16.37
CA GLU A 164 -9.05 -15.68 -15.60
C GLU A 164 -8.59 -14.64 -14.55
N PRO A 165 -9.20 -13.45 -14.52
CA PRO A 165 -8.81 -12.42 -13.56
C PRO A 165 -9.15 -12.88 -12.13
N THR A 166 -8.14 -12.84 -11.25
CA THR A 166 -8.28 -13.18 -9.83
C THR A 166 -9.30 -12.29 -9.11
N LEU A 167 -9.55 -11.09 -9.65
CA LEU A 167 -10.50 -10.13 -9.11
C LEU A 167 -11.60 -9.87 -10.15
N LYS A 168 -12.74 -10.55 -9.96
CA LYS A 168 -13.96 -10.29 -10.75
C LYS A 168 -14.55 -8.97 -10.29
N VAL A 169 -14.36 -7.93 -11.10
CA VAL A 169 -15.03 -6.64 -10.91
C VAL A 169 -16.34 -6.71 -11.68
N SER A 170 -17.45 -7.03 -11.01
CA SER A 170 -18.79 -6.85 -11.58
C SER A 170 -19.34 -5.48 -11.22
N MET A 171 -20.21 -4.95 -12.07
CA MET A 171 -20.92 -3.67 -11.85
C MET A 171 -22.21 -3.84 -11.03
N ASP A 172 -22.42 -5.02 -10.45
CA ASP A 172 -23.54 -5.28 -9.55
C ASP A 172 -23.28 -4.64 -8.18
N LEU A 173 -24.34 -4.46 -7.39
CA LEU A 173 -24.26 -3.94 -6.03
C LEU A 173 -23.35 -4.79 -5.10
N GLY A 174 -22.99 -6.00 -5.54
CA GLY A 174 -22.11 -6.92 -4.83
C GLY A 174 -22.74 -7.41 -3.52
N GLN A 175 -22.00 -8.26 -2.79
CA GLN A 175 -22.37 -8.57 -1.41
C GLN A 175 -21.68 -7.57 -0.48
N PRO A 176 -22.41 -6.92 0.45
CA PRO A 176 -21.79 -6.04 1.43
C PRO A 176 -20.81 -6.84 2.29
N LYS A 177 -19.75 -6.17 2.76
CA LYS A 177 -18.83 -6.79 3.70
C LYS A 177 -19.60 -7.20 4.97
N SER A 178 -19.17 -8.30 5.60
CA SER A 178 -19.77 -8.82 6.84
C SER A 178 -19.89 -7.78 7.95
N VAL A 179 -18.98 -6.79 7.98
CA VAL A 179 -18.98 -5.70 8.95
C VAL A 179 -20.16 -4.72 8.76
N SER A 180 -20.65 -4.59 7.52
CA SER A 180 -21.74 -3.70 7.14
C SER A 180 -23.06 -4.42 6.89
N SER A 181 -23.15 -5.74 7.11
CA SER A 181 -24.35 -6.53 6.81
C SER A 181 -25.61 -5.99 7.49
N LYS A 182 -25.46 -5.47 8.72
CA LYS A 182 -26.54 -4.85 9.51
C LYS A 182 -27.21 -3.65 8.83
N LEU A 183 -26.50 -2.94 7.96
CA LEU A 183 -27.04 -1.78 7.24
C LEU A 183 -27.91 -2.19 6.04
N TYR A 184 -27.84 -3.46 5.64
CA TYR A 184 -28.55 -4.02 4.49
C TYR A 184 -29.55 -5.11 4.90
N GLU A 185 -29.80 -5.28 6.21
CA GLU A 185 -30.86 -6.15 6.71
C GLU A 185 -32.22 -5.65 6.18
N GLY A 186 -32.87 -6.44 5.32
CA GLY A 186 -34.16 -6.13 4.69
C GLY A 186 -34.10 -5.52 3.28
N LEU A 187 -32.89 -5.28 2.73
CA LEU A 187 -32.69 -4.76 1.36
C LEU A 187 -32.07 -5.79 0.39
N LEU A 188 -31.51 -6.87 0.93
CA LEU A 188 -31.00 -8.05 0.22
C LEU A 188 -31.93 -9.23 0.46
#